data_AF-V9IHG3-F1
#
_entry.id   AF-V9IHG3-F1
#
_cell.length_a   1.000
_cell.length_b   1.000
_cell.length_c   1.000
_cell.angle_alpha   90.00
_cell.angle_beta   90.00
_cell.angle_gamma   90.00
#
_symmetry.space_group_name_H-M   'P 1'
#
loop_
_entity.id
_entity.type
_entity.pdbx_description
1 polymer ?
#
loop_
_entity_poly.entity_id
_entity_poly.type
_entity_poly.pdbx_seq_one_letter_code
_entity_poly.pdbx_strand_id
1 'polypeptide(L)'
;MTDLTGLRMNVAALKRVDPYVKDILETATHVALYTFNAINNEWEKTNIEGALFVYSRNGEPYNSVLIMNRLNTNNLVEPVTQGLDLQLQEPFLLYRNSRCNIYGIWFMIKRNVYVLVQC
;
A
#
# COMPACT_ATOMS: atom_id res chain seq x y z
N MET A 1 -4.39 9.33 21.13
CA MET A 1 -4.63 7.92 21.52
C MET A 1 -5.15 7.20 20.29
N THR A 2 -4.27 6.58 19.53
CA THR A 2 -4.65 5.65 18.45
C THR A 2 -5.23 4.40 19.09
N ASP A 3 -6.42 4.01 18.64
CA ASP A 3 -7.17 2.89 19.20
C ASP A 3 -6.48 1.55 18.88
N LEU A 4 -5.75 1.02 19.86
CA LEU A 4 -5.06 -0.27 19.83
C LEU A 4 -6.00 -1.44 19.48
N THR A 5 -7.30 -1.30 19.74
CA THR A 5 -8.31 -2.32 19.48
C THR A 5 -8.61 -2.45 17.97
N GLY A 6 -8.67 -1.33 17.25
CA GLY A 6 -8.82 -1.30 15.79
C GLY A 6 -7.62 -1.92 15.06
N LEU A 7 -6.39 -1.63 15.49
CA LEU A 7 -5.18 -2.21 14.90
C LEU A 7 -5.09 -3.73 15.12
N ARG A 8 -5.49 -4.24 16.30
CA ARG A 8 -5.51 -5.68 16.58
C ARG A 8 -6.50 -6.45 15.71
N MET A 9 -7.70 -5.90 15.48
CA MET A 9 -8.68 -6.51 14.58
C MET A 9 -8.19 -6.54 13.13
N ASN A 10 -7.42 -5.53 12.73
CA ASN A 10 -6.85 -5.44 11.39
C ASN A 10 -5.74 -6.49 11.16
N VAL A 11 -4.89 -6.79 12.15
CA VAL A 11 -3.80 -7.79 11.99
C VAL A 11 -4.36 -9.18 11.64
N ALA A 12 -5.45 -9.62 12.27
CA ALA A 12 -6.05 -10.92 11.98
C ALA A 12 -6.61 -10.99 10.54
N ALA A 13 -7.10 -9.87 10.00
CA ALA A 13 -7.52 -9.78 8.61
C ALA A 13 -6.31 -9.83 7.66
N LEU A 14 -5.24 -9.10 7.97
CA LEU A 14 -4.00 -9.09 7.19
C LEU A 14 -3.33 -10.47 7.15
N LYS A 15 -3.35 -11.22 8.25
CA LYS A 15 -2.81 -12.58 8.33
C LYS A 15 -3.48 -13.60 7.42
N ARG A 16 -4.71 -13.33 6.96
CA ARG A 16 -5.39 -14.17 5.94
C ARG A 16 -4.79 -13.99 4.55
N VAL A 17 -4.12 -12.85 4.31
CA VAL A 17 -3.44 -12.54 3.05
C VAL A 17 -1.94 -12.83 3.13
N ASP A 18 -1.30 -12.44 4.24
CA ASP A 18 0.12 -12.70 4.51
C ASP A 18 0.34 -13.23 5.95
N PRO A 19 0.62 -14.54 6.12
CA PRO A 19 0.84 -15.14 7.43
C PRO A 19 1.99 -14.53 8.24
N TYR A 20 2.94 -13.86 7.59
CA TYR A 20 4.13 -13.30 8.23
C TYR A 20 3.91 -11.94 8.87
N VAL A 21 2.72 -11.34 8.72
CA VAL A 21 2.36 -10.06 9.34
C VAL A 21 2.64 -10.10 10.84
N LYS A 22 3.46 -9.15 11.29
CA LYS A 22 3.84 -8.96 12.69
C LYS A 22 3.01 -7.85 13.32
N ASP A 23 3.25 -6.60 12.91
CA ASP A 23 2.57 -5.40 13.42
C ASP A 23 2.15 -4.49 12.27
N ILE A 24 1.00 -3.83 12.40
CA ILE A 24 0.59 -2.76 11.48
C ILE A 24 1.28 -1.48 11.91
N LEU A 25 2.02 -0.89 10.99
CA LEU A 25 2.74 0.37 11.21
C LEU A 25 1.80 1.54 10.92
N GLU A 26 1.13 1.52 9.76
CA GLU A 26 0.27 2.61 9.33
C GLU A 26 -0.92 2.15 8.48
N THR A 27 -1.97 2.97 8.41
CA THR A 27 -3.18 2.67 7.64
C THR A 27 -3.76 3.88 6.92
N ALA A 28 -4.40 3.66 5.77
CA ALA A 28 -5.22 4.66 5.09
C ALA A 28 -6.58 4.07 4.70
N THR A 29 -7.66 4.82 4.99
CA THR A 29 -9.03 4.31 4.84
C THR A 29 -9.45 4.04 3.40
N HIS A 30 -8.98 4.86 2.46
CA HIS A 30 -9.36 4.77 1.05
C HIS A 30 -8.25 5.26 0.14
N VAL A 31 -7.75 4.35 -0.68
CA VAL A 31 -6.81 4.60 -1.77
C VAL A 31 -7.29 3.96 -3.06
N ALA A 32 -6.83 4.49 -4.19
CA ALA A 32 -7.00 3.89 -5.52
C ALA A 32 -5.64 3.72 -6.18
N LEU A 33 -5.40 2.55 -6.79
CA LEU A 33 -4.15 2.24 -7.47
C LEU A 33 -4.26 2.54 -8.97
N TYR A 34 -3.23 3.21 -9.48
CA TYR A 34 -3.00 3.47 -10.89
C TYR A 34 -1.71 2.79 -11.33
N THR A 35 -1.65 2.37 -12.58
CA THR A 35 -0.44 1.84 -13.23
C THR A 35 -0.07 2.74 -14.39
N PHE A 36 1.22 2.89 -14.65
CA PHE A 36 1.69 3.64 -15.81
C PHE A 36 1.92 2.69 -16.98
N ASN A 37 1.26 2.96 -18.10
CA ASN A 37 1.47 2.23 -19.35
C ASN A 37 2.56 2.95 -20.16
N ALA A 38 3.76 2.38 -20.18
CA ALA A 38 4.90 2.94 -20.89
C ALA A 38 4.78 2.90 -22.42
N ILE A 39 3.93 2.03 -22.98
CA ILE A 39 3.71 1.93 -24.43
C ILE A 39 2.89 3.13 -24.91
N ASN A 40 1.81 3.45 -24.20
CA ASN A 40 0.91 4.55 -24.54
C ASN A 40 1.29 5.87 -23.85
N ASN A 41 2.26 5.84 -22.94
CA ASN A 41 2.69 6.97 -22.13
C ASN A 41 1.53 7.61 -21.33
N GLU A 42 0.70 6.76 -20.73
CA GLU A 42 -0.52 7.18 -20.03
C GLU A 42 -0.70 6.47 -18.68
N TRP A 43 -1.48 7.10 -17.80
CA TRP A 43 -1.87 6.52 -16.52
C TRP A 43 -3.21 5.82 -16.63
N GLU A 44 -3.26 4.56 -16.22
CA GLU A 44 -4.46 3.74 -16.23
C GLU A 44 -4.94 3.47 -14.81
N LYS A 45 -6.23 3.69 -14.55
CA LYS A 45 -6.85 3.30 -13.28
C LYS A 45 -6.97 1.79 -13.23
N THR A 46 -6.47 1.17 -12.17
CA THR A 46 -6.62 -0.28 -11.96
C THR A 46 -7.95 -0.61 -11.27
N ASN A 47 -8.28 -1.91 -11.19
CA ASN A 47 -9.42 -2.41 -10.42
C ASN A 47 -9.10 -2.64 -8.92
N ILE A 48 -8.07 -1.97 -8.39
CA ILE A 48 -7.66 -2.06 -6.99
C ILE A 48 -7.95 -0.75 -6.28
N GLU A 49 -8.95 -0.77 -5.41
CA GLU A 49 -9.40 0.38 -4.63
C GLU A 49 -9.89 -0.08 -3.25
N GLY A 50 -9.40 0.51 -2.17
CA GLY A 50 -9.75 0.04 -0.83
C GLY A 50 -8.88 0.61 0.28
N ALA A 51 -8.68 -0.17 1.35
CA ALA A 51 -7.87 0.26 2.49
C ALA A 51 -6.40 -0.11 2.26
N LEU A 52 -5.49 0.80 2.59
CA LEU A 52 -4.05 0.57 2.56
C LEU A 52 -3.52 0.29 3.96
N PHE A 53 -2.62 -0.68 4.06
CA PHE A 53 -1.92 -1.05 5.27
C PHE A 53 -0.43 -1.14 5.00
N VAL A 54 0.38 -0.47 5.83
CA VAL A 54 1.82 -0.72 5.93
C VAL A 54 2.05 -1.57 7.17
N TYR A 55 2.79 -2.66 7.02
CA TYR A 55 3.01 -3.59 8.11
C TYR A 55 4.42 -4.17 8.08
N SER A 56 4.89 -4.52 9.27
CA SER A 56 6.13 -5.27 9.46
C SER A 56 5.87 -6.78 9.40
N ARG A 57 6.90 -7.55 9.06
CA ARG A 57 6.86 -9.01 8.88
C ARG A 57 7.91 -9.70 9.75
N ASN A 58 7.64 -10.96 10.11
CA ASN A 58 8.57 -11.79 10.89
C ASN A 58 9.72 -12.42 10.06
N GLY A 59 10.02 -11.86 8.89
CA GLY A 59 11.07 -12.32 7.98
C GLY A 59 11.14 -11.42 6.75
N GLU A 60 12.18 -11.58 5.92
CA GLU A 60 12.34 -10.77 4.72
C GLU A 60 11.21 -11.00 3.68
N PRO A 61 10.81 -9.94 2.94
CA PRO A 61 11.04 -8.52 3.24
C PRO A 61 10.39 -8.12 4.57
N TYR A 62 11.12 -7.37 5.41
CA TYR A 62 10.69 -7.03 6.78
C TYR A 62 9.51 -6.06 6.84
N ASN A 63 9.23 -5.36 5.75
CA ASN A 63 8.10 -4.45 5.62
C ASN A 63 7.40 -4.69 4.28
N SER A 64 6.08 -4.53 4.27
CA SER A 64 5.25 -4.66 3.08
C SER A 64 4.07 -3.69 3.12
N VAL A 65 3.57 -3.36 1.95
CA VAL A 65 2.33 -2.60 1.74
C VAL A 65 1.26 -3.56 1.21
N LEU A 66 0.06 -3.48 1.78
CA LEU A 66 -1.14 -4.19 1.30
C LEU A 66 -2.20 -3.14 0.96
N ILE A 67 -2.78 -3.23 -0.23
CA ILE A 67 -4.08 -2.61 -0.51
C ILE A 67 -5.13 -3.72 -0.50
N MET A 68 -5.96 -3.73 0.53
CA MET A 68 -7.09 -4.64 0.65
C MET A 68 -8.23 -4.10 -0.20
N ASN A 69 -8.46 -4.77 -1.31
CA ASN A 69 -9.40 -4.35 -2.33
C ASN A 69 -10.85 -4.51 -1.83
N ARG A 70 -11.68 -3.49 -2.07
CA ARG A 70 -13.11 -3.49 -1.75
C ARG A 70 -13.98 -3.79 -2.97
N LEU A 71 -13.43 -3.74 -4.18
CA LEU A 71 -14.16 -3.98 -5.42
C LEU A 71 -14.26 -5.47 -5.78
N ASN A 72 -13.23 -6.24 -5.43
CA ASN A 72 -13.13 -7.67 -5.67
C ASN A 72 -12.09 -8.29 -4.72
N THR A 73 -11.82 -9.59 -4.85
CA THR A 73 -10.91 -10.33 -3.97
C THR A 73 -9.42 -10.21 -4.32
N ASN A 74 -9.06 -9.47 -5.37
CA ASN A 74 -7.68 -9.30 -5.80
C ASN A 74 -7.04 -8.10 -5.07
N ASN A 75 -6.23 -8.41 -4.07
CA ASN A 75 -5.47 -7.42 -3.30
C ASN A 75 -4.13 -7.11 -3.97
N LEU A 76 -3.57 -5.93 -3.68
CA LEU A 76 -2.16 -5.62 -3.98
C LEU A 76 -1.33 -5.95 -2.75
N VAL A 77 -0.27 -6.75 -2.88
CA VAL A 77 0.80 -6.86 -1.89
C VAL A 77 2.10 -6.44 -2.54
N GLU A 78 2.68 -5.33 -2.08
CA GLU A 78 3.95 -4.81 -2.58
C GLU A 78 5.01 -4.87 -1.47
N PRO A 79 6.09 -5.65 -1.64
CA PRO A 79 7.16 -5.74 -0.66
C PRO A 79 8.03 -4.48 -0.64
N VAL A 80 8.32 -3.96 0.55
CA VAL A 80 9.26 -2.84 0.72
C VAL A 80 10.68 -3.39 0.73
N THR A 81 11.35 -3.28 -0.41
CA THR A 81 12.72 -3.77 -0.65
C THR A 81 13.63 -2.62 -1.07
N GLN A 82 14.95 -2.83 -1.07
CA GLN A 82 15.92 -1.79 -1.46
C GLN A 82 15.74 -1.26 -2.89
N GLY A 83 15.07 -2.00 -3.77
CA GLY A 83 14.77 -1.57 -5.15
C GLY A 83 13.42 -0.88 -5.32
N LEU A 84 12.75 -0.50 -4.23
CA LEU A 84 11.50 0.26 -4.26
C LEU A 84 11.82 1.76 -4.24
N ASP A 85 11.68 2.42 -5.39
CA ASP A 85 11.83 3.87 -5.48
C ASP A 85 10.50 4.55 -5.19
N LEU A 86 10.47 5.48 -4.24
CA LEU A 86 9.28 6.23 -3.83
C LEU A 86 9.41 7.70 -4.17
N GLN A 87 8.35 8.28 -4.73
CA GLN A 87 8.27 9.72 -4.99
C GLN A 87 6.90 10.24 -4.58
N LEU A 88 6.90 11.23 -3.69
CA LEU A 88 5.70 11.97 -3.35
C LEU A 88 5.41 13.03 -4.41
N GLN A 89 4.25 12.91 -5.07
CA GLN A 89 3.73 13.93 -5.99
C GLN A 89 2.25 14.14 -5.72
N GLU A 90 1.94 15.03 -4.78
CA GLU A 90 0.57 15.24 -4.31
C GLU A 90 -0.44 15.44 -5.46
N PRO A 91 -1.62 14.80 -5.39
CA PRO A 91 -2.15 13.97 -4.30
C PRO A 91 -1.76 12.47 -4.36
N PHE A 92 -0.72 12.11 -5.12
CA PHE A 92 -0.28 10.73 -5.34
C PHE A 92 1.02 10.39 -4.62
N LEU A 93 1.14 9.15 -4.17
CA LEU A 93 2.43 8.51 -3.89
C LEU A 93 2.78 7.66 -5.11
N LEU A 94 3.82 8.04 -5.83
CA LEU A 94 4.35 7.26 -6.94
C LEU A 94 5.40 6.29 -6.42
N TYR A 95 5.42 5.08 -6.98
CA TYR A 95 6.51 4.16 -6.71
C TYR A 95 6.88 3.34 -7.94
N ARG A 96 8.16 2.98 -8.03
CA ARG A 96 8.67 1.98 -8.96
C ARG A 96 9.12 0.77 -8.16
N ASN A 97 8.62 -0.40 -8.50
CA ASN A 97 9.05 -1.63 -7.83
C ASN A 97 10.28 -2.26 -8.49
N SER A 98 10.79 -3.32 -7.87
CA SER A 98 11.96 -4.07 -8.36
C SER A 98 11.77 -4.73 -9.73
N ARG A 99 10.53 -4.80 -10.24
CA ARG A 99 10.20 -5.27 -11.59
C ARG A 99 10.13 -4.15 -12.61
N CYS A 100 10.53 -2.93 -12.24
CA CYS A 100 10.45 -1.71 -13.04
C CYS A 100 9.02 -1.26 -13.40
N ASN A 101 7.99 -1.82 -12.75
CA ASN A 101 6.63 -1.33 -12.91
C ASN A 101 6.46 -0.03 -12.13
N ILE A 102 5.77 0.94 -12.72
CA ILE A 102 5.50 2.23 -12.10
C ILE A 102 4.03 2.31 -11.73
N TYR A 103 3.78 2.66 -10.48
CA TYR A 103 2.45 2.77 -9.91
C TYR A 103 2.25 4.13 -9.25
N GLY A 104 0.98 4.52 -9.15
CA GLY A 104 0.53 5.71 -8.43
C GLY A 104 -0.58 5.33 -7.47
N ILE A 105 -0.41 5.66 -6.20
CA ILE A 105 -1.45 5.49 -5.19
C ILE A 105 -2.08 6.84 -4.93
N TRP A 106 -3.35 6.96 -5.27
CA TRP A 106 -4.16 8.14 -4.94
C TRP A 106 -4.81 7.97 -3.57
N PHE A 107 -4.77 9.02 -2.75
CA PHE A 107 -5.36 9.01 -1.40
C PHE A 107 -6.59 9.92 -1.35
N MET A 108 -7.71 9.40 -0.85
CA MET A 108 -8.92 10.21 -0.69
C MET A 108 -8.72 11.37 0.32
N ILE A 109 -7.93 11.13 1.38
CA ILE A 109 -7.64 12.11 2.43
C ILE A 109 -6.16 12.48 2.37
N LYS A 110 -5.87 13.75 2.09
CA LYS A 110 -4.49 14.27 1.96
C LYS A 110 -3.57 13.96 3.15
N ARG A 111 -4.13 13.93 4.38
CA ARG A 111 -3.36 13.64 5.61
C ARG A 111 -2.68 12.27 5.57
N ASN A 112 -3.26 11.28 4.87
CA ASN A 112 -2.73 9.92 4.85
C ASN A 112 -1.48 9.78 3.98
N VAL A 113 -1.25 10.73 3.06
CA VAL A 113 -0.10 10.69 2.14
C VAL A 113 1.21 10.91 2.90
N TYR A 114 1.24 11.90 3.81
CA TYR A 114 2.46 12.25 4.56
C TYR A 114 2.89 11.19 5.56
N VAL A 115 1.94 10.41 6.07
CA VAL A 115 2.17 9.36 7.07
C VAL A 115 3.05 8.24 6.49
N LEU A 116 2.91 7.94 5.19
CA LEU A 116 3.69 6.89 4.52
C LEU A 116 5.12 7.30 4.17
N VAL A 117 5.42 8.60 4.17
CA VAL A 117 6.73 9.14 3.78
C VAL A 117 7.65 9.33 5.01
N GLN A 118 7.13 9.14 6.22
CA GLN A 118 7.88 9.25 7.48
C GLN A 118 8.26 7.90 8.11
N CYS A 119 7.92 6.77 7.46
CA CYS A 119 8.28 5.42 7.89
C CYS A 119 9.65 4.99 7.34
#